data_AF-A0A4Q6B356-F1
#
_entry.id   AF-A0A4Q6B356-F1
#
_cell.length_a   1.000
_cell.length_b   1.000
_cell.length_c   1.000
_cell.angle_alpha   90.00
_cell.angle_beta   90.00
_cell.angle_gamma   90.00
#
_symmetry.space_group_name_H-M   'P 1'
#
loop_
_entity.id
_entity.type
_entity.pdbx_description
1 polymer ?
#
loop_
_entity_poly.entity_id
_entity_poly.type
_entity_poly.pdbx_seq_one_letter_code
_entity_poly.pdbx_strand_id
1 'polypeptide(L)' 'MDQLKLEMWKQRFDAESATIQREFKAFFLETASRDYYTIRLDESDEWELLINDDVPDEIKQRFEQSFQFAKPEDSV' A
#
# COMPACT_ATOMS: atom_id res chain seq x y z
N MET A 1 7.81 9.93 15.34
CA MET A 1 8.65 9.39 14.23
C MET A 1 9.34 10.54 13.50
N ASP A 2 10.63 10.42 13.16
CA ASP A 2 11.35 11.45 12.38
C ASP A 2 10.77 11.61 10.98
N GLN A 3 10.60 12.84 10.51
CA GLN A 3 9.98 13.18 9.21
C GLN A 3 10.72 12.49 8.04
N LEU A 4 12.05 12.33 8.17
CA LEU A 4 12.91 11.64 7.20
C LEU A 4 12.59 10.14 7.11
N LYS A 5 12.35 9.48 8.25
CA LYS A 5 11.98 8.05 8.28
C LYS A 5 10.61 7.83 7.65
N LEU A 6 9.69 8.77 7.86
CA LEU A 6 8.34 8.75 7.29
C LEU A 6 8.35 8.91 5.76
N GLU A 7 9.17 9.81 5.23
CA GLU A 7 9.34 9.97 3.77
C GLU A 7 10.00 8.74 3.13
N MET A 8 11.03 8.18 3.77
CA MET A 8 11.68 6.95 3.30
C MET A 8 10.72 5.76 3.31
N TRP A 9 9.88 5.66 4.33
CA TRP A 9 8.83 4.65 4.41
C TRP A 9 7.84 4.81 3.25
N LYS A 10 7.33 6.03 3.04
CA LYS A 10 6.36 6.31 1.99
C LYS A 10 6.94 5.99 0.60
N GLN A 11 8.19 6.34 0.34
CA GLN A 11 8.86 5.98 -0.91
C GLN A 11 9.01 4.47 -1.11
N ARG A 12 9.36 3.72 -0.04
CA ARG A 12 9.48 2.26 -0.12
C ARG A 12 8.12 1.61 -0.39
N PHE A 13 7.10 2.03 0.34
CA PHE A 13 5.76 1.50 0.16
C PHE A 13 5.20 1.84 -1.21
N ASP A 14 5.43 3.06 -1.72
CA ASP A 14 5.02 3.47 -3.07
C ASP A 14 5.72 2.63 -4.15
N ALA A 15 7.02 2.35 -3.99
CA ALA A 15 7.79 1.51 -4.92
C ALA A 15 7.34 0.03 -4.92
N GLU A 16 7.07 -0.55 -3.74
CA GLU A 16 6.52 -1.91 -3.65
C GLU A 16 5.13 -1.97 -4.25
N SER A 17 4.27 -1.01 -3.89
CA SER A 17 2.91 -0.95 -4.38
C SER A 17 2.83 -0.72 -5.89
N ALA A 18 3.70 0.11 -6.45
CA ALA A 18 3.81 0.30 -7.91
C ALA A 18 4.25 -0.98 -8.63
N THR A 19 5.08 -1.81 -7.99
CA THR A 19 5.47 -3.12 -8.51
C THR A 19 4.29 -4.07 -8.52
N ILE A 20 3.57 -4.18 -7.40
CA ILE A 20 2.34 -4.97 -7.27
C ILE A 20 1.32 -4.51 -8.32
N GLN A 21 1.08 -3.19 -8.45
CA GLN A 21 0.18 -2.64 -9.46
C GLN A 21 0.59 -2.99 -10.89
N ARG A 22 1.88 -2.95 -11.25
CA ARG A 22 2.34 -3.32 -12.60
C ARG A 22 2.15 -4.80 -12.89
N GLU A 23 2.54 -5.66 -11.96
CA GLU A 23 2.32 -7.11 -12.09
C GLU A 23 0.82 -7.38 -12.28
N PHE A 24 -0.01 -6.71 -11.51
CA PHE A 24 -1.44 -6.93 -11.49
C PHE A 24 -2.15 -6.34 -12.71
N LYS A 25 -1.75 -5.15 -13.19
CA LYS A 25 -2.23 -4.57 -14.45
C LYS A 25 -1.85 -5.41 -15.66
N ALA A 26 -0.73 -6.15 -15.60
CA ALA A 26 -0.36 -7.11 -16.63
C ALA A 26 -1.25 -8.37 -16.61
N PHE A 27 -1.76 -8.77 -15.43
CA PHE A 27 -2.67 -9.91 -15.28
C PHE A 27 -4.14 -9.56 -15.53
N PHE A 28 -4.59 -8.35 -15.16
CA PHE A 28 -5.96 -7.88 -15.31
C PHE A 28 -5.98 -6.69 -16.28
N LEU A 29 -6.01 -7.03 -17.56
CA LEU A 29 -5.88 -6.16 -18.74
C LEU A 29 -6.93 -5.04 -18.90
N GLU A 30 -7.87 -4.83 -17.97
CA GLU A 30 -9.01 -3.93 -18.17
C GLU A 30 -9.26 -2.87 -17.09
N THR A 31 -8.61 -2.93 -15.93
CA THR A 31 -8.91 -1.98 -14.83
C THR A 31 -7.83 -0.89 -14.75
N ALA A 32 -7.62 -0.14 -15.83
CA ALA A 32 -6.54 0.83 -15.91
C ALA A 32 -6.74 2.10 -15.05
N SER A 33 -7.88 2.26 -14.35
CA SER A 33 -8.30 3.55 -13.78
C SER A 33 -8.91 3.52 -12.37
N ARG A 34 -9.05 2.37 -11.72
CA ARG A 34 -9.46 2.34 -10.30
C ARG A 34 -8.21 2.30 -9.44
N ASP A 35 -8.03 3.31 -8.58
CA ASP A 35 -7.11 3.24 -7.46
C ASP A 35 -7.43 1.95 -6.68
N TYR A 36 -6.52 0.98 -6.79
CA TYR A 36 -6.65 -0.33 -6.15
C TYR A 36 -6.55 -0.23 -4.63
N TYR A 37 -5.83 0.78 -4.14
CA TYR A 37 -5.68 1.07 -2.73
C TYR A 37 -5.51 2.57 -2.50
N THR A 38 -5.70 3.00 -1.27
CA THR A 38 -5.41 4.34 -0.77
C THR A 38 -4.76 4.19 0.60
N ILE A 39 -3.72 4.96 0.85
CA ILE A 39 -3.12 5.04 2.18
C ILE A 39 -3.51 6.39 2.78
N ARG A 40 -3.97 6.39 4.02
CA ARG A 40 -4.25 7.62 4.76
C ARG A 40 -3.67 7.52 6.16
N LEU A 41 -3.47 8.67 6.78
CA LEU A 41 -3.28 8.75 8.23
C LEU A 41 -4.67 8.78 8.87
N ASP A 42 -4.88 7.94 9.87
CA ASP A 42 -6.06 7.99 10.71
C ASP A 42 -5.96 9.13 11.75
N GLU A 43 -6.97 9.27 12.61
CA GLU A 43 -6.99 10.30 13.66
C GLU A 43 -5.94 10.07 14.76
N SER A 44 -5.28 8.91 14.76
CA SER A 44 -4.25 8.49 15.71
C SER A 44 -2.83 8.71 15.19
N ASP A 45 -2.68 9.40 14.05
CA ASP A 45 -1.40 9.51 13.30
C ASP A 45 -0.84 8.14 12.87
N GLU A 46 -1.70 7.13 12.77
CA GLU A 46 -1.34 5.81 12.24
C GLU A 46 -1.69 5.70 10.77
N TRP A 47 -0.78 5.13 10.00
CA TRP A 47 -1.05 4.81 8.61
C TRP A 47 -2.05 3.66 8.52
N GLU A 48 -3.08 3.87 7.69
CA GLU A 48 -4.12 2.91 7.35
C GLU A 48 -4.13 2.67 5.83
N LEU A 49 -4.18 1.41 5.44
CA LEU A 49 -4.33 0.97 4.06
C LEU A 49 -5.80 0.62 3.78
N LEU A 50 -6.42 1.35 2.88
CA LEU A 50 -7.75 1.09 2.34
C LEU A 50 -7.61 0.41 0.99
N ILE A 51 -8.05 -0.84 0.84
CA ILE A 51 -8.03 -1.56 -0.44
C ILE A 51 -9.43 -1.57 -1.01
N ASN A 52 -9.55 -1.34 -2.32
CA ASN A 52 -10.85 -1.30 -3.00
C ASN A 52 -11.51 -2.68 -2.97
N ASP A 53 -12.83 -2.73 -2.86
CA ASP A 53 -13.55 -4.01 -2.72
C ASP A 53 -13.46 -4.86 -4.00
N ASP A 54 -13.37 -4.19 -5.16
CA ASP A 54 -13.12 -4.79 -6.47
C ASP A 54 -11.76 -5.48 -6.61
N VAL A 55 -10.85 -5.35 -5.63
CA VAL A 55 -9.56 -6.06 -5.64
C VAL A 55 -9.75 -7.51 -5.17
N PRO A 56 -9.32 -8.52 -5.96
CA PRO A 56 -9.29 -9.91 -5.53
C PRO A 56 -8.60 -10.11 -4.17
N ASP A 57 -9.14 -11.00 -3.33
CA ASP A 57 -8.62 -11.29 -1.98
C ASP A 57 -7.15 -11.68 -1.94
N GLU A 58 -6.67 -12.42 -2.95
CA GLU A 58 -5.25 -12.80 -3.06
C GLU A 58 -4.32 -11.59 -3.05
N ILE A 59 -4.79 -10.48 -3.63
CA ILE A 59 -3.95 -9.29 -3.75
C ILE A 59 -4.25 -8.29 -2.64
N LYS A 60 -5.46 -8.30 -2.08
CA LYS A 60 -5.71 -7.68 -0.77
C LYS A 60 -4.67 -8.18 0.25
N GLN A 61 -4.49 -9.49 0.34
CA GLN A 61 -3.48 -10.09 1.22
C GLN A 61 -2.05 -9.65 0.90
N ARG A 62 -1.66 -9.56 -0.37
CA ARG A 62 -0.31 -9.10 -0.75
C ARG A 62 -0.07 -7.64 -0.40
N PHE A 63 -1.05 -6.76 -0.59
CA PHE A 63 -0.96 -5.37 -0.19
C PHE A 63 -0.89 -5.22 1.33
N GLU A 64 -1.70 -5.96 2.08
CA GLU A 64 -1.63 -5.97 3.55
C GLU A 64 -0.27 -6.48 4.05
N GLN A 65 0.28 -7.53 3.44
CA GLN A 65 1.60 -8.06 3.79
C GLN A 65 2.72 -7.04 3.51
N SER A 66 2.71 -6.40 2.33
CA SER A 66 3.69 -5.35 2.01
C SER A 66 3.53 -4.15 2.94
N PHE A 67 2.30 -3.78 3.32
CA PHE A 67 2.04 -2.69 4.26
C PHE A 67 2.58 -2.97 5.67
N GLN A 68 2.34 -4.17 6.18
CA GLN A 68 2.87 -4.62 7.47
C GLN A 68 4.40 -4.76 7.44
N PHE A 69 4.96 -5.27 6.35
CA PHE A 69 6.42 -5.43 6.20
C PHE A 69 7.13 -4.09 6.04
N ALA A 70 6.51 -3.16 5.32
CA ALA A 70 7.05 -1.83 5.14
C ALA A 70 6.92 -1.02 6.44
N LYS A 71 5.87 -1.21 7.27
CA LYS A 71 5.64 -0.44 8.51
C LYS A 71 6.93 -0.38 9.34
N PRO A 72 7.41 0.81 9.73
CA PRO A 72 8.62 0.91 10.52
C PRO A 72 8.42 0.21 11.86
N GLU A 73 9.43 -0.52 12.35
CA GLU A 73 9.42 -1.22 13.64
C GLU A 73 9.12 -0.28 14.85
N ASP A 74 9.14 1.04 14.64
CA ASP A 74 8.94 2.10 15.63
C ASP A 74 7.51 2.70 15.60
N SER A 75 6.54 2.07 14.91
CA SER A 75 5.12 2.41 15.05
C SER A 75 4.54 1.76 16.33
N VAL A 76 4.93 2.31 17.47
CA VAL A 76 4.23 2.23 18.77
C VAL A 76 4.15 3.63 19.34
#